data_AF-A0A519SKM7-F1
#
_entry.id   AF-A0A519SKM7-F1
#
_cell.length_a   1.000
_cell.length_b   1.000
_cell.length_c   1.000
_cell.angle_alpha   90.00
_cell.angle_beta   90.00
_cell.angle_gamma   90.00
#
_symmetry.space_group_name_H-M   'P 1'
#
loop_
_entity.id
_entity.type
_entity.pdbx_description
1 polymer ?
#
loop_
_entity_poly.entity_id
_entity_poly.type
_entity_poly.pdbx_seq_one_letter_code
_entity_poly.pdbx_strand_id
1 'polypeptide(L)' 'YLFYDITHYMLHHAQFKNVLWKRLKQQHMLHHYDDSTKKYGVTSDLWDKVFHTK' A
#
# COMPACT_ATOMS: atom_id res chain seq x y z
N TYR A 1 -8.39 8.97 8.77
CA TYR A 1 -8.27 9.96 7.68
C TYR A 1 -6.88 10.59 7.64
N LEU A 2 -6.47 11.39 8.63
CA LEU A 2 -5.15 12.05 8.62
C LEU A 2 -3.95 11.08 8.48
N PHE A 3 -3.97 9.99 9.24
CA PHE A 3 -2.93 8.95 9.14
C PHE A 3 -2.90 8.24 7.78
N TYR A 4 -4.06 8.12 7.12
CA TYR A 4 -4.16 7.51 5.80
C TYR A 4 -3.48 8.40 4.75
N ASP A 5 -3.79 9.71 4.74
CA ASP A 5 -3.18 10.65 3.79
C ASP A 5 -1.67 10.79 3.99
N ILE A 6 -1.22 10.87 5.25
CA ILE A 6 0.22 10.94 5.54
C ILE A 6 0.91 9.66 5.08
N THR A 7 0.32 8.49 5.36
CA THR A 7 0.88 7.20 4.93
C THR A 7 0.92 7.11 3.41
N HIS A 8 -0.15 7.52 2.73
CA HIS A 8 -0.23 7.53 1.28
C HIS A 8 0.85 8.44 0.67
N TYR A 9 1.01 9.65 1.18
CA TYR A 9 2.05 10.58 0.75
C TYR A 9 3.46 10.00 0.96
N MET A 10 3.72 9.39 2.13
CA MET A 10 4.98 8.73 2.42
C MET A 10 5.24 7.55 1.49
N LEU A 11 4.22 6.76 1.13
CA LEU A 11 4.38 5.62 0.22
C LEU A 11 4.82 6.04 -1.18
N HIS A 12 4.37 7.18 -1.66
CA HIS A 12 4.83 7.76 -2.91
C HIS A 12 6.26 8.32 -2.80
N HIS A 13 6.53 9.17 -1.80
CA HIS A 13 7.71 10.04 -1.81
C HIS A 13 8.88 9.55 -0.95
N ALA A 14 8.65 8.68 0.04
CA ALA A 14 9.71 8.22 0.93
C ALA A 14 10.40 6.94 0.42
N GLN A 15 11.68 6.81 0.74
CA GLN A 15 12.44 5.56 0.61
C GLN A 15 12.51 4.86 1.97
N PHE A 16 11.73 3.80 2.13
CA PHE A 16 11.72 3.03 3.37
C PHE A 16 12.86 2.01 3.41
N LYS A 17 13.52 1.90 4.57
CA LYS A 17 14.54 0.87 4.83
C LYS A 17 13.93 -0.43 5.35
N ASN A 18 12.80 -0.34 6.06
CA ASN A 18 12.12 -1.49 6.65
C ASN A 18 11.36 -2.32 5.61
N VAL A 19 11.49 -3.65 5.71
CA VAL A 19 10.90 -4.63 4.78
C VAL A 19 9.37 -4.50 4.69
N LEU A 20 8.69 -4.28 5.82
CA LEU A 20 7.23 -4.09 5.86
C LEU A 20 6.79 -2.88 5.02
N TRP A 21 7.43 -1.74 5.21
CA TRP A 21 7.11 -0.52 4.49
C TRP A 21 7.48 -0.59 3.00
N LYS A 22 8.58 -1.28 2.64
CA LYS A 22 8.90 -1.58 1.23
C LYS A 22 7.83 -2.43 0.57
N ARG A 23 7.29 -3.43 1.27
CA ARG A 23 6.20 -4.27 0.77
C ARG A 23 4.93 -3.44 0.55
N LEU A 24 4.55 -2.59 1.51
CA LEU A 24 3.40 -1.68 1.34
C LEU A 24 3.60 -0.74 0.16
N LYS A 25 4.78 -0.14 0.01
CA LYS A 25 5.12 0.71 -1.14
C LYS A 25 4.97 -0.06 -2.45
N GLN A 26 5.52 -1.27 -2.53
CA GLN A 26 5.42 -2.08 -3.73
C GLN A 26 3.97 -2.47 -4.07
N GLN A 27 3.18 -2.86 -3.07
CA GLN A 27 1.75 -3.18 -3.26
C GLN A 27 0.97 -1.96 -3.75
N HIS A 28 1.19 -0.80 -3.13
CA HIS A 28 0.57 0.47 -3.51
C HIS A 28 0.95 0.91 -4.93
N MET A 29 2.22 0.76 -5.32
CA MET A 29 2.65 1.04 -6.69
C MET A 29 2.04 0.05 -7.70
N LEU A 30 1.92 -1.23 -7.35
CA LEU A 30 1.24 -2.21 -8.23
C LEU A 30 -0.25 -1.90 -8.40
N HIS A 31 -0.93 -1.43 -7.35
CA HIS A 31 -2.30 -0.93 -7.49
C HIS A 31 -2.38 0.21 -8.52
N HIS A 32 -1.45 1.15 -8.49
CA HIS A 32 -1.45 2.27 -9.46
C HIS A 32 -1.00 1.90 -10.88
N TYR A 33 -0.07 0.95 -11.04
CA TYR A 33 0.61 0.72 -12.32
C TYR A 33 0.34 -0.63 -12.98
N ASP A 34 -0.25 -1.60 -12.27
CA ASP A 34 -0.51 -2.96 -12.78
C ASP A 34 -2.02 -3.24 -12.85
N ASP A 35 -2.65 -3.40 -11.69
CA ASP A 35 -4.08 -3.69 -11.60
C ASP A 35 -4.72 -2.89 -10.45
N SER A 36 -5.39 -1.80 -10.82
CA SER A 36 -6.10 -0.91 -9.89
C SER A 36 -7.31 -1.55 -9.22
N THR A 37 -7.70 -2.76 -9.61
CA THR A 37 -8.83 -3.46 -8.99
C THR A 37 -8.41 -4.34 -7.79
N LYS A 38 -7.13 -4.33 -7.43
CA LYS A 38 -6.53 -5.14 -6.35
C LYS A 38 -5.60 -4.31 -5.48
N LYS A 39 -5.24 -4.82 -4.30
CA LYS A 39 -4.27 -4.26 -3.34
C LYS A 39 -4.69 -2.88 -2.80
N TYR A 40 -5.92 -2.80 -2.31
CA TYR A 40 -6.48 -1.57 -1.75
C TYR A 40 -5.87 -1.21 -0.37
N GLY A 41 -5.15 -2.14 0.25
CA GLY A 41 -4.51 -1.95 1.54
C GLY A 41 -3.31 -1.02 1.51
N VAL A 42 -3.56 0.29 1.66
CA VAL A 42 -2.50 1.32 1.73
C VAL A 42 -1.75 1.26 3.08
N THR A 43 -2.43 0.96 4.18
CA THR A 43 -1.82 0.89 5.53
C THR A 43 -1.49 -0.52 5.99
N SER A 44 -2.17 -1.54 5.47
CA SER A 44 -1.93 -2.95 5.77
C SER A 44 -2.58 -3.86 4.70
N ASP A 45 -1.91 -4.98 4.38
CA ASP A 45 -2.43 -6.03 3.48
C ASP A 45 -3.44 -6.96 4.16
N LEU A 46 -3.89 -6.60 5.37
CA LEU A 46 -4.75 -7.43 6.21
C LEU A 46 -6.14 -7.55 5.59
N TRP A 47 -6.70 -6.43 5.15
CA TRP A 47 -8.01 -6.42 4.50
C TRP A 47 -7.97 -7.03 3.11
N ASP A 48 -6.86 -6.91 2.37
CA ASP A 48 -6.70 -7.58 1.08
C ASP A 48 -6.69 -9.12 1.20
N LYS A 49 -6.22 -9.66 2.33
CA LYS A 49 -6.32 -11.10 2.62
C LYS A 49 -7.74 -11.50 3.01
N VAL A 50 -8.42 -10.69 3.81
CA VAL A 50 -9.79 -10.96 4.28
C VAL A 50 -10.78 -10.93 3.12
N PHE A 51 -10.61 -10.01 2.18
CA PHE A 51 -11.52 -9.83 1.03
C PHE A 51 -11.02 -10.47 -0.27
N HIS A 52 -9.92 -11.23 -0.24
CA HIS A 52 -9.28 -11.84 -1.42
C HIS A 52 -8.99 -10.84 -2.56
N THR A 53 -8.59 -9.62 -2.22
CA THR A 53 -8.22 -8.57 -3.19
C THR A 53 -6.70 -8.38 -3.30
N LYS A 54 -5.92 -9.40 -2.96
CA LYS A 54 -4.44 -9.34 -2.93
C LYS A 54 -3.78 -9.40 -4.30
#